data_AF-A0A9D6NEW7-F1
#
_entry.id   AF-A0A9D6NEW7-F1
#
_cell.length_a   1.000
_cell.length_b   1.000
_cell.length_c   1.000
_cell.angle_alpha   90.00
_cell.angle_beta   90.00
_cell.angle_gamma   90.00
#
_symmetry.space_group_name_H-M   'P 1'
#
loop_
_entity.id
_entity.type
_entity.pdbx_description
1 polymer ?
#
loop_
_entity_poly.entity_id
_entity_poly.type
_entity_poly.pdbx_seq_one_letter_code
_entity_poly.pdbx_strand_id
1 'polypeptide(L)'
;MLEIAPTPSPATNRILERARDFLEEKPAASDLWELLEEQLGRVRKEKEAVPRRARAQGEDFLRLSEPLLRPLAERFEEYEAALLQLADSLEGENRELVRLACRALADAAGQLHQAQIEYARCYAGYGPSRFPRLNALVRALKAHREARCSREDLNGLLADYLRAYKTALEQALSSEATDDPGLPVFVRGSRVVIEAVEAIGEALGRPDWDAVDRAVDQLGAGFTDIEDARERSWGKLLAEPTPMPAANLLIHWIGEALEGRCPAEDLARHLAAYESHIDIHWKQFETFLNQPIRSARVQEELPRTMEYVDDHDEALARIRTALPELDREALPEAVSALCDAVEKLWRSMGVYLEVARTQGKIVCVRCQRPNPPENRICEACGAVMARPADPEFLGASTFDLRESEGLEDDTQMVMYSNLQRLFDACGAVHAGTLDAAGFSQVLDWADGLLRLMETQLYRLEEQMPDPGEIPVPEREAWERQREFFDEIGDLFLQGLIEWKQGIESMHDYLREPLESHLKAGIEQVWQGATKIHQCKMIGKMAARQEAEKKAGAGSSAAEPEVRRAGAEDTAVLGSTSLPEGDA
;
A
#
# COMPACT_ATOMS: atom_id res chain seq x y z
N MET A 1 -17.51 6.51 37.12
CA MET A 1 -17.99 5.52 36.13
C MET A 1 -16.80 5.00 35.35
N LEU A 2 -16.79 3.72 34.99
CA LEU A 2 -15.73 3.12 34.19
C LEU A 2 -15.98 3.49 32.71
N GLU A 3 -15.37 4.57 32.24
CA GLU A 3 -15.42 4.95 30.82
C GLU A 3 -14.33 4.20 30.07
N ILE A 4 -14.67 3.02 29.55
CA ILE A 4 -13.79 2.21 28.71
C ILE A 4 -14.54 1.95 27.41
N ALA A 5 -13.91 2.30 26.29
CA ALA A 5 -14.46 1.99 24.97
C ALA A 5 -14.52 0.47 24.76
N PRO A 6 -15.53 -0.04 24.03
CA PRO A 6 -15.61 -1.46 23.73
C PRO A 6 -14.34 -1.95 23.01
N THR A 7 -13.81 -3.09 23.45
CA THR A 7 -12.66 -3.73 22.83
C THR A 7 -13.09 -4.56 21.61
N PRO A 8 -12.17 -4.95 20.71
CA PRO A 8 -12.47 -5.88 19.61
C PRO A 8 -12.85 -7.30 20.06
N SER A 9 -12.69 -7.64 21.35
CA SER A 9 -12.96 -8.98 21.90
C SER A 9 -14.30 -9.01 22.64
N PRO A 10 -15.33 -9.70 22.11
CA PRO A 10 -16.62 -9.85 22.80
C PRO A 10 -16.51 -10.58 24.16
N ALA A 11 -15.52 -11.46 24.32
CA ALA A 11 -15.25 -12.11 25.59
C ALA A 11 -14.71 -11.12 26.62
N THR A 12 -13.74 -10.28 26.22
CA THR A 12 -13.21 -9.22 27.10
C THR A 12 -14.28 -8.21 27.48
N ASN A 13 -15.15 -7.81 26.53
CA ASN A 13 -16.22 -6.85 26.82
C ASN A 13 -17.21 -7.38 27.85
N ARG A 14 -17.53 -8.69 27.83
CA ARG A 14 -18.34 -9.33 28.86
C ARG A 14 -17.67 -9.29 30.23
N ILE A 15 -16.36 -9.56 30.30
CA ILE A 15 -15.57 -9.44 31.55
C ILE A 15 -15.61 -7.99 32.07
N LEU A 16 -15.36 -7.00 31.20
CA LEU A 16 -15.35 -5.59 31.58
C LEU A 16 -16.73 -5.10 32.05
N GLU A 17 -17.81 -5.57 31.42
CA GLU A 17 -19.18 -5.27 31.84
C GLU A 17 -19.48 -5.84 33.23
N ARG A 18 -19.08 -7.08 33.50
CA ARG A 18 -19.24 -7.69 34.82
C ARG A 18 -18.37 -7.05 35.89
N ALA A 19 -17.16 -6.63 35.55
CA ALA A 19 -16.30 -5.86 36.46
C ALA A 19 -16.90 -4.48 36.77
N ARG A 20 -17.58 -3.84 35.81
CA ARG A 20 -18.35 -2.61 36.05
C ARG A 20 -19.53 -2.87 36.99
N ASP A 21 -20.28 -3.96 36.78
CA ASP A 21 -21.36 -4.35 37.68
C ASP A 21 -20.86 -4.58 39.12
N PHE A 22 -19.68 -5.19 39.30
CA PHE A 22 -19.00 -5.32 40.59
C PHE A 22 -18.67 -3.96 41.23
N LEU A 23 -18.12 -3.02 40.45
CA LEU A 23 -17.80 -1.66 40.92
C LEU A 23 -19.04 -0.84 41.32
N GLU A 24 -20.19 -1.18 40.75
CA GLU A 24 -21.50 -0.58 41.02
C GLU A 24 -22.32 -1.33 42.09
N GLU A 25 -21.72 -2.31 42.77
CA GLU A 25 -22.36 -3.13 43.81
C GLU A 25 -23.60 -3.89 43.33
N LYS A 26 -23.67 -4.23 42.04
CA LYS A 26 -24.79 -5.02 41.50
C LYS A 26 -24.61 -6.51 41.83
N PRO A 27 -25.72 -7.24 42.10
CA PRO A 27 -25.70 -8.61 42.63
C PRO A 27 -25.21 -9.71 41.66
N ALA A 28 -24.59 -9.36 40.53
CA ALA A 28 -24.22 -10.30 39.47
C ALA A 28 -22.72 -10.62 39.37
N ALA A 29 -21.90 -10.27 40.37
CA ALA A 29 -20.44 -10.45 40.29
C ALA A 29 -19.94 -11.92 40.32
N SER A 30 -20.81 -12.90 40.54
CA SER A 30 -20.40 -14.31 40.67
C SER A 30 -19.97 -14.96 39.35
N ASP A 31 -20.48 -14.51 38.21
CA ASP A 31 -20.10 -15.04 36.89
C ASP A 31 -18.80 -14.42 36.33
N LEU A 32 -18.29 -13.34 36.95
CA LEU A 32 -17.04 -12.70 36.55
C LEU A 32 -15.84 -13.62 36.69
N TRP A 33 -15.79 -14.41 37.77
CA TRP A 33 -14.72 -15.37 38.03
C TRP A 33 -14.69 -16.49 36.99
N GLU A 34 -15.86 -17.05 36.65
CA GLU A 34 -15.99 -18.07 35.61
C GLU A 34 -15.53 -17.55 34.24
N LEU A 35 -15.90 -16.31 33.89
CA LEU A 35 -15.45 -15.67 32.65
C LEU A 35 -13.93 -15.43 32.63
N LEU A 36 -13.34 -15.02 33.75
CA LEU A 36 -11.89 -14.83 33.87
C LEU A 36 -11.14 -16.15 33.73
N GLU A 37 -11.57 -17.19 34.43
CA GLU A 37 -10.97 -18.53 34.34
C GLU A 37 -11.09 -19.11 32.93
N GLU A 38 -12.26 -19.00 32.30
CA GLU A 38 -12.47 -19.45 30.93
C GLU A 38 -11.52 -18.73 29.97
N GLN A 39 -11.41 -17.41 30.09
CA GLN A 39 -10.58 -16.61 29.21
C GLN A 39 -9.09 -16.81 29.46
N LEU A 40 -8.67 -17.00 30.71
CA LEU A 40 -7.30 -17.40 31.06
C LEU A 40 -6.95 -18.79 30.48
N GLY A 41 -7.88 -19.74 30.54
CA GLY A 41 -7.70 -21.05 29.90
C GLY A 41 -7.52 -20.94 28.39
N ARG A 42 -8.32 -20.10 27.73
CA ARG A 42 -8.24 -19.84 26.29
C ARG A 42 -6.91 -19.17 25.89
N VAL A 43 -6.49 -18.12 26.60
CA VAL A 43 -5.25 -17.39 26.26
C VAL A 43 -4.03 -18.28 26.40
N ARG A 44 -3.94 -19.08 27.48
CA ARG A 44 -2.83 -20.03 27.69
C ARG A 44 -2.76 -21.07 26.59
N LYS A 45 -3.90 -21.64 26.21
CA LYS A 45 -4.00 -22.61 25.12
C LYS A 45 -3.53 -22.02 23.79
N GLU A 46 -3.96 -20.80 23.45
CA GLU A 46 -3.57 -20.14 22.19
C GLU A 46 -2.10 -19.69 22.19
N LYS A 47 -1.59 -19.20 23.32
CA LYS A 47 -0.17 -18.85 23.51
C LYS A 47 0.74 -20.04 23.19
N GLU A 48 0.37 -21.26 23.58
CA GLU A 48 1.11 -22.48 23.24
C GLU A 48 0.84 -22.97 21.81
N ALA A 49 -0.41 -22.86 21.34
CA ALA A 49 -0.84 -23.40 20.05
C ALA A 49 -0.27 -22.61 18.86
N VAL A 50 -0.19 -21.28 18.94
CA VAL A 50 0.23 -20.43 17.81
C VAL A 50 1.66 -20.76 17.34
N PRO A 51 2.70 -20.77 18.20
CA PRO A 51 4.06 -21.12 17.79
C PRO A 51 4.16 -22.56 17.27
N ARG A 52 3.40 -23.50 17.87
CA ARG A 52 3.34 -24.88 17.39
C ARG A 52 2.73 -24.98 16.00
N ARG A 53 1.65 -24.26 15.73
CA ARG A 53 1.02 -24.20 14.40
C ARG A 53 1.97 -23.61 13.37
N ALA A 54 2.73 -22.57 13.73
CA ALA A 54 3.73 -21.96 12.84
C ALA A 54 4.84 -22.96 12.47
N ARG A 55 5.45 -23.62 13.46
CA ARG A 55 6.47 -24.66 13.21
C ARG A 55 5.94 -25.80 12.33
N ALA A 56 4.68 -26.18 12.51
CA ALA A 56 4.05 -27.22 11.71
C ALA A 56 3.85 -26.85 10.22
N GLN A 57 3.99 -25.57 9.84
CA GLN A 57 3.97 -25.15 8.43
C GLN A 57 5.33 -25.32 7.73
N GLY A 58 6.41 -25.55 8.49
CA GLY A 58 7.77 -25.70 7.97
C GLY A 58 8.68 -24.49 8.26
N GLU A 59 9.99 -24.70 8.05
CA GLU A 59 11.04 -23.72 8.36
C GLU A 59 10.89 -22.42 7.57
N ASP A 60 10.44 -22.48 6.32
CA ASP A 60 10.24 -21.29 5.49
C ASP A 60 9.17 -20.36 6.04
N PHE A 61 8.03 -20.92 6.49
CA PHE A 61 7.00 -20.13 7.16
C PHE A 61 7.50 -19.58 8.48
N LEU A 62 8.24 -20.39 9.25
CA LEU A 62 8.76 -19.97 10.54
C LEU A 62 9.69 -18.76 10.39
N ARG A 63 10.63 -18.82 9.44
CA ARG A 63 11.53 -17.71 9.09
C ARG A 63 10.76 -16.45 8.68
N LEU A 64 9.70 -16.58 7.88
CA LEU A 64 8.88 -15.45 7.47
C LEU A 64 8.07 -14.84 8.63
N SER A 65 7.56 -15.69 9.51
CA SER A 65 6.64 -15.29 10.59
C SER A 65 7.33 -14.97 11.92
N GLU A 66 8.61 -15.30 12.09
CA GLU A 66 9.38 -15.07 13.31
C GLU A 66 9.32 -13.62 13.82
N PRO A 67 9.47 -12.58 12.97
CA PRO A 67 9.35 -11.18 13.41
C PRO A 67 7.97 -10.83 13.96
N LEU A 68 6.93 -11.59 13.61
CA LEU A 68 5.54 -11.38 14.07
C LEU A 68 5.19 -12.27 15.27
N LEU A 69 5.76 -13.47 15.34
CA LEU A 69 5.49 -14.43 16.42
C LEU A 69 5.98 -13.95 17.78
N ARG A 70 7.12 -13.26 17.82
CA ARG A 70 7.68 -12.74 19.08
C ARG A 70 6.82 -11.62 19.67
N PRO A 71 6.50 -10.53 18.94
CA PRO A 71 5.55 -9.52 19.44
C PRO A 71 4.19 -10.13 19.81
N LEU A 72 3.68 -11.08 19.03
CA LEU A 72 2.40 -11.74 19.34
C LEU A 72 2.47 -12.53 20.65
N ALA A 73 3.57 -13.25 20.92
CA ALA A 73 3.76 -13.97 22.19
C ALA A 73 3.83 -13.02 23.39
N GLU A 74 4.52 -11.88 23.24
CA GLU A 74 4.57 -10.82 24.26
C GLU A 74 3.16 -10.24 24.52
N ARG A 75 2.37 -9.96 23.46
CA ARG A 75 0.99 -9.49 23.65
C ARG A 75 0.09 -10.51 24.33
N PHE A 76 0.31 -11.81 24.10
CA PHE A 76 -0.39 -12.86 24.85
C PHE A 76 -0.03 -12.83 26.34
N GLU A 77 1.24 -12.59 26.67
CA GLU A 77 1.73 -12.46 28.05
C GLU A 77 1.14 -11.25 28.77
N GLU A 78 1.14 -10.09 28.11
CA GLU A 78 0.55 -8.87 28.65
C GLU A 78 -0.96 -9.03 28.89
N TYR A 79 -1.68 -9.65 27.95
CA TYR A 79 -3.11 -9.90 28.10
C TYR A 79 -3.41 -10.92 29.21
N GLU A 80 -2.62 -11.99 29.33
CA GLU A 80 -2.71 -12.93 30.45
C GLU A 80 -2.43 -12.23 31.80
N ALA A 81 -1.38 -11.41 31.87
CA ALA A 81 -1.03 -10.65 33.06
C ALA A 81 -2.13 -9.67 33.47
N ALA A 82 -2.77 -8.98 32.51
CA ALA A 82 -3.89 -8.08 32.78
C ALA A 82 -5.13 -8.82 33.32
N LEU A 83 -5.42 -10.03 32.81
CA LEU A 83 -6.48 -10.89 33.34
C LEU A 83 -6.19 -11.31 34.79
N LEU A 84 -4.95 -11.72 35.09
CA LEU A 84 -4.53 -12.08 36.45
C LEU A 84 -4.57 -10.87 37.39
N GLN A 85 -4.12 -9.71 36.94
CA GLN A 85 -4.18 -8.48 37.74
C GLN A 85 -5.63 -8.10 38.09
N LEU A 86 -6.58 -8.29 37.16
CA LEU A 86 -7.99 -8.07 37.44
C LEU A 86 -8.52 -9.07 38.47
N ALA A 87 -8.20 -10.36 38.33
CA ALA A 87 -8.52 -11.39 39.32
C ALA A 87 -7.99 -11.02 40.72
N ASP A 88 -6.69 -10.75 40.86
CA ASP A 88 -6.08 -10.40 42.15
C ASP A 88 -6.73 -9.14 42.78
N SER A 89 -7.08 -8.16 41.94
CA SER A 89 -7.73 -6.92 42.40
C SER A 89 -9.15 -7.16 42.91
N LEU A 90 -9.87 -8.15 42.35
CA LEU A 90 -11.20 -8.54 42.81
C LEU A 90 -11.13 -9.27 44.15
N GLU A 91 -10.15 -10.15 44.36
CA GLU A 91 -9.90 -10.82 45.64
C GLU A 91 -9.58 -9.83 46.77
N GLY A 92 -8.83 -8.77 46.48
CA GLY A 92 -8.50 -7.72 47.44
C GLY A 92 -9.63 -6.72 47.70
N GLU A 93 -10.78 -6.85 47.02
CA GLU A 93 -11.93 -5.93 47.05
C GLU A 93 -11.57 -4.45 46.83
N ASN A 94 -10.42 -4.16 46.20
CA ASN A 94 -9.93 -2.80 46.02
C ASN A 94 -10.44 -2.21 44.70
N ARG A 95 -11.49 -1.40 44.80
CA ARG A 95 -12.17 -0.82 43.64
C ARG A 95 -11.29 0.02 42.73
N GLU A 96 -10.31 0.76 43.27
CA GLU A 96 -9.40 1.54 42.42
C GLU A 96 -8.48 0.63 41.61
N LEU A 97 -7.98 -0.45 42.22
CA LEU A 97 -7.17 -1.45 41.51
C LEU A 97 -7.99 -2.17 40.44
N VAL A 98 -9.25 -2.52 40.72
CA VAL A 98 -10.16 -3.09 39.71
C VAL A 98 -10.34 -2.12 38.53
N ARG A 99 -10.54 -0.82 38.78
CA ARG A 99 -10.66 0.16 37.68
C ARG A 99 -9.39 0.23 36.83
N LEU A 100 -8.22 0.23 37.46
CA LEU A 100 -6.93 0.26 36.76
C LEU A 100 -6.72 -1.04 35.95
N ALA A 101 -7.00 -2.19 36.55
CA ALA A 101 -6.89 -3.49 35.89
C ALA A 101 -7.84 -3.61 34.69
N CYS A 102 -9.07 -3.08 34.78
CA CYS A 102 -9.98 -3.04 33.64
C CYS A 102 -9.42 -2.23 32.46
N ARG A 103 -8.77 -1.09 32.72
CA ARG A 103 -8.13 -0.28 31.66
C ARG A 103 -6.96 -1.03 31.03
N ALA A 104 -6.07 -1.58 31.86
CA ALA A 104 -4.96 -2.40 31.38
C ALA A 104 -5.44 -3.60 30.54
N LEU A 105 -6.51 -4.26 30.95
CA LEU A 105 -7.12 -5.36 30.20
C LEU A 105 -7.68 -4.92 28.86
N ALA A 106 -8.33 -3.76 28.80
CA ALA A 106 -8.86 -3.22 27.54
C ALA A 106 -7.74 -2.86 26.55
N ASP A 107 -6.68 -2.20 27.03
CA ASP A 107 -5.51 -1.84 26.24
C ASP A 107 -4.80 -3.10 25.71
N ALA A 108 -4.52 -4.06 26.60
CA ALA A 108 -3.89 -5.33 26.22
C ALA A 108 -4.73 -6.14 25.22
N ALA A 109 -6.07 -6.11 25.34
CA ALA A 109 -6.96 -6.77 24.38
C ALA A 109 -6.87 -6.14 22.98
N GLY A 110 -6.82 -4.81 22.90
CA GLY A 110 -6.67 -4.09 21.63
C GLY A 110 -5.33 -4.40 20.96
N GLN A 111 -4.24 -4.38 21.73
CA GLN A 111 -2.90 -4.69 21.23
C GLN A 111 -2.75 -6.14 20.79
N LEU A 112 -3.28 -7.10 21.57
CA LEU A 112 -3.30 -8.51 21.19
C LEU A 112 -4.08 -8.73 19.89
N HIS A 113 -5.24 -8.09 19.74
CA HIS A 113 -6.03 -8.19 18.51
C HIS A 113 -5.27 -7.69 17.28
N GLN A 114 -4.56 -6.57 17.40
CA GLN A 114 -3.75 -6.02 16.32
C GLN A 114 -2.61 -6.99 15.92
N ALA A 115 -1.87 -7.51 16.89
CA ALA A 115 -0.81 -8.50 16.64
C ALA A 115 -1.37 -9.79 16.00
N GLN A 116 -2.57 -10.23 16.42
CA GLN A 116 -3.26 -11.36 15.82
C GLN A 116 -3.64 -11.09 14.36
N ILE A 117 -4.11 -9.89 14.01
CA ILE A 117 -4.41 -9.51 12.62
C ILE A 117 -3.15 -9.58 11.76
N GLU A 118 -2.03 -9.04 12.24
CA GLU A 118 -0.77 -9.02 11.49
C GLU A 118 -0.25 -10.44 11.24
N TYR A 119 -0.22 -11.28 12.28
CA TYR A 119 0.14 -12.68 12.13
C TYR A 119 -0.85 -13.43 11.23
N ALA A 120 -2.16 -13.20 11.37
CA ALA A 120 -3.17 -13.85 10.55
C ALA A 120 -3.04 -13.46 9.06
N ARG A 121 -2.64 -12.22 8.75
CA ARG A 121 -2.34 -11.81 7.36
C ARG A 121 -1.14 -12.56 6.79
N CYS A 122 -0.05 -12.65 7.56
CA CYS A 122 1.13 -13.44 7.17
C CYS A 122 0.77 -14.92 6.96
N TYR A 123 0.05 -15.51 7.92
CA TYR A 123 -0.42 -16.89 7.85
C TYR A 123 -1.36 -17.12 6.65
N ALA A 124 -2.30 -16.20 6.41
CA ALA A 124 -3.21 -16.28 5.28
C ALA A 124 -2.45 -16.21 3.95
N GLY A 125 -1.51 -15.27 3.82
CA GLY A 125 -0.69 -15.05 2.63
C GLY A 125 0.31 -16.16 2.32
N TYR A 126 0.69 -16.98 3.30
CA TYR A 126 1.66 -18.06 3.08
C TYR A 126 1.06 -19.26 2.30
N GLY A 127 1.49 -19.47 1.07
CA GLY A 127 1.08 -20.61 0.25
C GLY A 127 1.48 -20.46 -1.21
N PRO A 128 1.07 -21.38 -2.08
CA PRO A 128 1.46 -21.39 -3.49
C PRO A 128 0.79 -20.30 -4.32
N SER A 129 -0.31 -19.72 -3.84
CA SER A 129 -1.04 -18.67 -4.54
C SER A 129 -0.71 -17.28 -3.99
N ARG A 130 -0.84 -16.25 -4.83
CA ARG A 130 -0.87 -14.85 -4.39
C ARG A 130 -2.13 -14.50 -3.59
N PHE A 131 -3.18 -15.34 -3.63
CA PHE A 131 -4.47 -15.08 -3.00
C PHE A 131 -4.56 -15.69 -1.59
N PRO A 132 -4.63 -14.88 -0.52
CA PRO A 132 -4.63 -15.40 0.86
C PRO A 132 -5.81 -16.33 1.17
N ARG A 133 -6.98 -16.05 0.58
CA ARG A 133 -8.17 -16.90 0.68
C ARG A 133 -7.90 -18.30 0.10
N LEU A 134 -7.37 -18.37 -1.13
CA LEU A 134 -7.03 -19.64 -1.76
C LEU A 134 -6.03 -20.44 -0.91
N ASN A 135 -4.98 -19.78 -0.41
CA ASN A 135 -4.00 -20.44 0.45
C ASN A 135 -4.64 -21.01 1.73
N ALA A 136 -5.62 -20.32 2.33
CA ALA A 136 -6.38 -20.84 3.47
C ALA A 136 -7.17 -22.10 3.12
N LEU A 137 -7.84 -22.12 1.97
CA LEU A 137 -8.56 -23.31 1.50
C LEU A 137 -7.61 -24.47 1.20
N VAL A 138 -6.49 -24.23 0.50
CA VAL A 138 -5.46 -25.24 0.20
C VAL A 138 -4.93 -25.87 1.49
N ARG A 139 -4.66 -25.06 2.52
CA ARG A 139 -4.24 -25.58 3.84
C ARG A 139 -5.34 -26.42 4.51
N ALA A 140 -6.60 -26.00 4.43
CA ALA A 140 -7.72 -26.76 4.98
C ALA A 140 -7.90 -28.11 4.26
N LEU A 141 -7.78 -28.11 2.93
CA LEU A 141 -7.81 -29.33 2.09
C LEU A 141 -6.65 -30.27 2.43
N LYS A 142 -5.43 -29.75 2.58
CA LYS A 142 -4.27 -30.53 3.01
C LYS A 142 -4.46 -31.11 4.41
N ALA A 143 -4.94 -30.31 5.35
CA ALA A 143 -5.24 -30.78 6.71
C ALA A 143 -6.32 -31.86 6.70
N HIS A 144 -7.33 -31.74 5.84
CA HIS A 144 -8.37 -32.77 5.68
C HIS A 144 -7.81 -34.06 5.09
N ARG A 145 -6.95 -33.96 4.05
CA ARG A 145 -6.24 -35.09 3.46
C ARG A 145 -5.40 -35.87 4.48
N GLU A 146 -4.84 -35.16 5.44
CA GLU A 146 -4.04 -35.71 6.55
C GLU A 146 -4.87 -36.07 7.79
N ALA A 147 -6.20 -36.07 7.71
CA ALA A 147 -7.13 -36.33 8.82
C ALA A 147 -6.96 -35.40 10.05
N ARG A 148 -6.41 -34.20 9.85
CA ARG A 148 -6.25 -33.14 10.86
C ARG A 148 -7.40 -32.12 10.86
N CYS A 149 -8.27 -32.18 9.86
CA CYS A 149 -9.45 -31.32 9.72
C CYS A 149 -10.68 -32.20 9.45
N SER A 150 -11.77 -31.96 10.19
CA SER A 150 -13.00 -32.74 10.01
C SER A 150 -13.67 -32.39 8.66
N ARG A 151 -14.47 -33.32 8.13
CA ARG A 151 -15.26 -33.07 6.91
C ARG A 151 -16.28 -31.95 7.12
N GLU A 152 -16.82 -31.84 8.33
CA GLU A 152 -17.79 -30.82 8.72
C GLU A 152 -17.16 -29.42 8.69
N ASP A 153 -15.98 -29.24 9.30
CA ASP A 153 -15.25 -27.97 9.30
C ASP A 153 -14.92 -27.51 7.87
N LEU A 154 -14.44 -28.44 7.04
CA LEU A 154 -14.13 -28.14 5.64
C LEU A 154 -15.39 -27.78 4.84
N ASN A 155 -16.50 -28.50 5.05
CA ASN A 155 -17.77 -28.17 4.41
C ASN A 155 -18.31 -26.81 4.85
N GLY A 156 -18.12 -26.44 6.13
CA GLY A 156 -18.44 -25.11 6.63
C GLY A 156 -17.66 -24.03 5.88
N LEU A 157 -16.35 -24.22 5.72
CA LEU A 157 -15.50 -23.31 4.95
C LEU A 157 -15.96 -23.18 3.49
N LEU A 158 -16.24 -24.29 2.81
CA LEU A 158 -16.73 -24.28 1.43
C LEU A 158 -18.10 -23.58 1.31
N ALA A 159 -19.01 -23.81 2.26
CA ALA A 159 -20.31 -23.17 2.30
C ALA A 159 -20.20 -21.65 2.48
N ASP A 160 -19.25 -21.18 3.30
CA ASP A 160 -19.00 -19.76 3.48
C ASP A 160 -18.44 -19.10 2.21
N TYR A 161 -17.58 -19.80 1.45
CA TYR A 161 -17.16 -19.34 0.12
C TYR A 161 -18.36 -19.22 -0.83
N LEU A 162 -19.17 -20.27 -0.94
CA LEU A 162 -20.33 -20.26 -1.83
C LEU A 162 -21.31 -19.15 -1.48
N ARG A 163 -21.61 -18.96 -0.19
CA ARG A 163 -22.48 -17.89 0.28
C ARG A 163 -21.92 -16.53 -0.13
N ALA A 164 -20.65 -16.26 0.17
CA ALA A 164 -20.01 -14.97 -0.12
C ALA A 164 -20.03 -14.64 -1.63
N TYR A 165 -19.64 -15.60 -2.48
CA TYR A 165 -19.55 -15.35 -3.92
C TYR A 165 -20.90 -15.39 -4.64
N LYS A 166 -21.88 -16.18 -4.17
CA LYS A 166 -23.26 -16.12 -4.70
C LYS A 166 -23.90 -14.77 -4.39
N THR A 167 -23.79 -14.28 -3.15
CA THR A 167 -24.30 -12.95 -2.80
C THR A 167 -23.61 -11.85 -3.61
N ALA A 168 -22.28 -11.90 -3.75
CA ALA A 168 -21.56 -10.89 -4.54
C ALA A 168 -21.93 -10.94 -6.03
N LEU A 169 -22.16 -12.15 -6.59
CA LEU A 169 -22.61 -12.33 -7.96
C LEU A 169 -24.03 -11.80 -8.17
N GLU A 170 -24.95 -12.09 -7.25
CA GLU A 170 -26.32 -11.58 -7.28
C GLU A 170 -26.34 -10.05 -7.25
N GLN A 171 -25.54 -9.44 -6.36
CA GLN A 171 -25.39 -7.98 -6.28
C GLN A 171 -24.86 -7.40 -7.60
N ALA A 172 -23.81 -8.00 -8.16
CA ALA A 172 -23.24 -7.57 -9.43
C ALA A 172 -24.25 -7.68 -10.59
N LEU A 173 -25.04 -8.75 -10.66
CA LEU A 173 -26.07 -8.94 -11.69
C LEU A 173 -27.28 -8.01 -11.51
N SER A 174 -27.56 -7.58 -10.28
CA SER A 174 -28.62 -6.60 -9.98
C SER A 174 -28.18 -5.15 -10.12
N SER A 175 -26.88 -4.90 -10.33
CA SER A 175 -26.33 -3.56 -10.46
C SER A 175 -26.76 -2.91 -11.78
N GLU A 176 -27.27 -1.68 -11.71
CA GLU A 176 -27.60 -0.86 -12.89
C GLU A 176 -26.34 -0.23 -13.54
N ALA A 177 -25.14 -0.49 -13.00
CA ALA A 177 -23.87 0.03 -13.51
C ALA A 177 -23.43 -0.65 -14.82
N THR A 178 -24.16 -0.41 -15.91
CA THR A 178 -23.88 -0.97 -17.25
C THR A 178 -22.53 -0.55 -17.83
N ASP A 179 -21.96 0.55 -17.32
CA ASP A 179 -20.74 1.18 -17.84
C ASP A 179 -19.47 0.83 -17.05
N ASP A 180 -19.51 -0.15 -16.14
CA ASP A 180 -18.33 -0.63 -15.42
C ASP A 180 -17.56 -1.66 -16.28
N PRO A 181 -16.35 -1.34 -16.77
CA PRO A 181 -15.56 -2.27 -17.58
C PRO A 181 -15.08 -3.51 -16.80
N GLY A 182 -15.06 -3.45 -15.45
CA GLY A 182 -14.72 -4.58 -14.60
C GLY A 182 -15.90 -5.53 -14.35
N LEU A 183 -17.14 -5.07 -14.43
CA LEU A 183 -18.33 -5.85 -14.08
C LEU A 183 -18.46 -7.17 -14.87
N PRO A 184 -18.27 -7.23 -16.20
CA PRO A 184 -18.33 -8.49 -16.94
C PRO A 184 -17.24 -9.49 -16.52
N VAL A 185 -16.06 -8.99 -16.18
CA VAL A 185 -14.91 -9.79 -15.71
C VAL A 185 -15.20 -10.33 -14.31
N PHE A 186 -15.75 -9.50 -13.42
CA PHE A 186 -16.14 -9.89 -12.06
C PHE A 186 -17.21 -10.97 -12.06
N VAL A 187 -18.24 -10.83 -12.90
CA VAL A 187 -19.33 -11.81 -13.06
C VAL A 187 -18.76 -13.15 -13.53
N ARG A 188 -17.87 -13.14 -14.53
CA ARG A 188 -17.19 -14.36 -15.00
C ARG A 188 -16.36 -15.01 -13.90
N GLY A 189 -15.48 -14.24 -13.25
CA GLY A 189 -14.60 -14.74 -12.18
C GLY A 189 -15.40 -15.32 -11.01
N SER A 190 -16.48 -14.66 -10.60
CA SER A 190 -17.36 -15.13 -9.52
C SER A 190 -18.06 -16.46 -9.86
N ARG A 191 -18.48 -16.65 -11.12
CA ARG A 191 -19.03 -17.94 -11.58
C ARG A 191 -17.98 -19.05 -11.52
N VAL A 192 -16.77 -18.79 -12.02
CA VAL A 192 -15.66 -19.75 -11.96
C VAL A 192 -15.34 -20.14 -10.52
N VAL A 193 -15.33 -19.17 -9.59
CA VAL A 193 -15.13 -19.43 -8.15
C VAL A 193 -16.24 -20.33 -7.60
N ILE A 194 -17.51 -20.04 -7.89
CA ILE A 194 -18.65 -20.84 -7.41
C ILE A 194 -18.56 -22.27 -7.94
N GLU A 195 -18.38 -22.43 -9.25
CA GLU A 195 -18.28 -23.74 -9.92
C GLU A 195 -17.11 -24.56 -9.35
N ALA A 196 -15.94 -23.94 -9.16
CA ALA A 196 -14.77 -24.60 -8.59
C ALA A 196 -15.00 -25.05 -7.15
N VAL A 197 -15.64 -24.23 -6.30
CA VAL A 197 -15.92 -24.59 -4.91
C VAL A 197 -16.96 -25.71 -4.82
N GLU A 198 -17.98 -25.72 -5.68
CA GLU A 198 -18.94 -26.83 -5.79
C GLU A 198 -18.24 -28.13 -6.23
N ALA A 199 -17.35 -28.05 -7.24
CA ALA A 199 -16.56 -29.18 -7.71
C ALA A 199 -15.64 -29.76 -6.62
N ILE A 200 -15.00 -28.92 -5.80
CA ILE A 200 -14.22 -29.37 -4.62
C ILE A 200 -15.14 -30.15 -3.65
N GLY A 201 -16.32 -29.61 -3.35
CA GLY A 201 -17.30 -30.24 -2.46
C GLY A 201 -17.70 -31.65 -2.92
N GLU A 202 -18.00 -31.79 -4.22
CA GLU A 202 -18.36 -33.05 -4.86
C GLU A 202 -17.20 -34.06 -4.89
N ALA A 203 -16.00 -33.62 -5.29
CA ALA A 203 -14.81 -34.47 -5.42
C ALA A 203 -14.40 -35.10 -4.07
N LEU A 204 -14.54 -34.33 -2.99
CA LEU A 204 -14.30 -34.81 -1.63
C LEU A 204 -15.33 -35.87 -1.17
N GLY A 205 -16.46 -36.03 -1.86
CA GLY A 205 -17.40 -37.14 -1.65
C GLY A 205 -16.94 -38.47 -2.27
N ARG A 206 -15.97 -38.43 -3.21
CA ARG A 206 -15.47 -39.59 -3.98
C ARG A 206 -13.96 -39.84 -3.80
N PRO A 207 -13.39 -39.39 -2.66
CA PRO A 207 -11.95 -39.14 -2.46
C PRO A 207 -11.07 -38.89 -3.71
N ASP A 208 -11.56 -38.12 -4.69
CA ASP A 208 -10.82 -37.84 -5.93
C ASP A 208 -9.96 -36.58 -5.76
N TRP A 209 -8.75 -36.75 -5.25
CA TRP A 209 -7.84 -35.63 -4.99
C TRP A 209 -7.32 -34.96 -6.26
N ASP A 210 -7.23 -35.67 -7.38
CA ASP A 210 -6.85 -35.06 -8.65
C ASP A 210 -7.94 -34.10 -9.15
N ALA A 211 -9.22 -34.44 -8.92
CA ALA A 211 -10.32 -33.52 -9.18
C ALA A 211 -10.33 -32.32 -8.24
N VAL A 212 -9.97 -32.51 -6.96
CA VAL A 212 -9.80 -31.40 -6.02
C VAL A 212 -8.70 -30.44 -6.49
N ASP A 213 -7.54 -30.95 -6.88
CA ASP A 213 -6.41 -30.13 -7.31
C ASP A 213 -6.76 -29.32 -8.58
N ARG A 214 -7.41 -29.95 -9.57
CA ARG A 214 -7.90 -29.23 -10.77
C ARG A 214 -8.90 -28.12 -10.43
N ALA A 215 -9.79 -28.36 -9.48
CA ALA A 215 -10.77 -27.36 -9.05
C ALA A 215 -10.10 -26.21 -8.26
N VAL A 216 -9.04 -26.50 -7.48
CA VAL A 216 -8.21 -25.46 -6.83
C VAL A 216 -7.51 -24.58 -7.87
N ASP A 217 -7.00 -25.14 -8.96
CA ASP A 217 -6.40 -24.36 -10.05
C ASP A 217 -7.44 -23.46 -10.74
N GLN A 218 -8.64 -23.99 -11.02
CA GLN A 218 -9.76 -23.20 -11.55
C GLN A 218 -10.17 -22.07 -10.61
N LEU A 219 -10.20 -22.35 -9.31
CA LEU A 219 -10.47 -21.34 -8.28
C LEU A 219 -9.43 -20.21 -8.31
N GLY A 220 -8.15 -20.54 -8.52
CA GLY A 220 -7.08 -19.56 -8.73
C GLY A 220 -7.31 -18.67 -9.95
N ALA A 221 -7.73 -19.24 -11.07
CA ALA A 221 -8.09 -18.47 -12.27
C ALA A 221 -9.29 -17.53 -12.02
N GLY A 222 -10.31 -18.01 -11.30
CA GLY A 222 -11.46 -17.20 -10.91
C GLY A 222 -11.07 -16.02 -10.02
N PHE A 223 -10.12 -16.19 -9.09
CA PHE A 223 -9.60 -15.07 -8.28
C PHE A 223 -8.79 -14.06 -9.08
N THR A 224 -8.01 -14.50 -10.07
CA THR A 224 -7.33 -13.59 -10.99
C THR A 224 -8.34 -12.75 -11.78
N ASP A 225 -9.39 -13.35 -12.32
CA ASP A 225 -10.45 -12.61 -13.00
C ASP A 225 -11.10 -11.55 -12.08
N ILE A 226 -11.34 -11.88 -10.81
CA ILE A 226 -11.92 -10.94 -9.83
C ILE A 226 -10.96 -9.79 -9.50
N GLU A 227 -9.66 -10.06 -9.37
CA GLU A 227 -8.64 -9.03 -9.15
C GLU A 227 -8.49 -8.11 -10.36
N ASP A 228 -8.42 -8.67 -11.57
CA ASP A 228 -8.36 -7.92 -12.83
C ASP A 228 -9.62 -7.07 -13.02
N ALA A 229 -10.79 -7.60 -12.66
CA ALA A 229 -12.04 -6.85 -12.67
C ALA A 229 -11.96 -5.63 -11.75
N ARG A 230 -11.47 -5.83 -10.53
CA ARG A 230 -11.29 -4.75 -9.56
C ARG A 230 -10.30 -3.71 -10.08
N GLU A 231 -9.19 -4.11 -10.67
CA GLU A 231 -8.21 -3.18 -11.25
C GLU A 231 -8.83 -2.35 -12.39
N ARG A 232 -9.66 -2.95 -13.25
CA ARG A 232 -10.38 -2.23 -14.31
C ARG A 232 -11.41 -1.25 -13.78
N SER A 233 -12.22 -1.67 -12.80
CA SER A 233 -13.19 -0.80 -12.15
C SER A 233 -12.47 0.35 -11.42
N TRP A 234 -11.38 0.05 -10.72
CA TRP A 234 -10.55 1.04 -10.02
C TRP A 234 -9.89 2.00 -10.99
N GLY A 235 -9.44 1.55 -12.17
CA GLY A 235 -8.89 2.42 -13.19
C GLY A 235 -9.83 3.56 -13.57
N LYS A 236 -11.14 3.27 -13.72
CA LYS A 236 -12.16 4.30 -13.98
C LYS A 236 -12.37 5.20 -12.76
N LEU A 237 -12.54 4.61 -11.58
CA LEU A 237 -12.74 5.34 -10.33
C LEU A 237 -11.56 6.22 -9.92
N LEU A 238 -10.34 5.88 -10.36
CA LEU A 238 -9.12 6.63 -10.04
C LEU A 238 -8.81 7.69 -11.10
N ALA A 239 -9.36 7.58 -12.31
CA ALA A 239 -9.05 8.48 -13.42
C ALA A 239 -9.88 9.77 -13.43
N GLU A 240 -11.12 9.72 -12.95
CA GLU A 240 -12.07 10.83 -13.00
C GLU A 240 -12.82 10.98 -11.68
N PRO A 241 -13.31 12.19 -11.32
CA PRO A 241 -13.34 13.41 -12.16
C PRO A 241 -12.08 14.29 -12.08
N THR A 242 -11.16 14.04 -11.16
CA THR A 242 -9.99 14.90 -10.92
C THR A 242 -8.68 14.21 -11.35
N PRO A 243 -7.57 14.95 -11.53
CA PRO A 243 -6.26 14.34 -11.77
C PRO A 243 -5.66 13.66 -10.53
N MET A 244 -6.31 13.72 -9.36
CA MET A 244 -5.82 13.14 -8.11
C MET A 244 -6.61 11.87 -7.76
N PRO A 245 -6.02 10.66 -7.90
CA PRO A 245 -6.72 9.40 -7.65
C PRO A 245 -7.33 9.27 -6.26
N ALA A 246 -6.65 9.78 -5.23
CA ALA A 246 -7.15 9.74 -3.85
C ALA A 246 -8.43 10.57 -3.67
N ALA A 247 -8.54 11.72 -4.34
CA ALA A 247 -9.73 12.56 -4.32
C ALA A 247 -10.90 11.85 -5.02
N ASN A 248 -10.64 11.20 -6.15
CA ASN A 248 -11.65 10.47 -6.90
C ASN A 248 -12.24 9.30 -6.09
N LEU A 249 -11.43 8.61 -5.28
CA LEU A 249 -11.94 7.61 -4.34
C LEU A 249 -12.90 8.22 -3.31
N LEU A 250 -12.54 9.36 -2.70
CA LEU A 250 -13.42 10.03 -1.75
C LEU A 250 -14.73 10.47 -2.42
N ILE A 251 -14.65 11.05 -3.61
CA ILE A 251 -15.81 11.48 -4.41
C ILE A 251 -16.72 10.29 -4.72
N HIS A 252 -16.14 9.15 -5.10
CA HIS A 252 -16.90 7.92 -5.31
C HIS A 252 -17.64 7.47 -4.05
N TRP A 253 -16.97 7.43 -2.89
CA TRP A 253 -17.62 7.06 -1.62
C TRP A 253 -18.74 8.02 -1.21
N ILE A 254 -18.59 9.32 -1.50
CA ILE A 254 -19.66 10.31 -1.30
C ILE A 254 -20.86 9.97 -2.18
N GLY A 255 -20.65 9.64 -3.45
CA GLY A 255 -21.71 9.17 -4.36
C GLY A 255 -22.42 7.92 -3.84
N GLU A 256 -21.64 6.90 -3.45
CA GLU A 256 -22.18 5.67 -2.84
C GLU A 256 -23.02 5.95 -1.59
N ALA A 257 -22.61 6.90 -0.75
CA ALA A 257 -23.37 7.29 0.44
C ALA A 257 -24.68 8.01 0.11
N LEU A 258 -24.65 8.93 -0.86
CA LEU A 258 -25.86 9.62 -1.35
C LEU A 258 -26.89 8.65 -1.93
N GLU A 259 -26.41 7.58 -2.56
CA GLU A 259 -27.22 6.48 -3.11
C GLU A 259 -27.63 5.43 -2.05
N GLY A 260 -27.19 5.59 -0.80
CA GLY A 260 -27.53 4.71 0.31
C GLY A 260 -26.78 3.37 0.33
N ARG A 261 -25.73 3.23 -0.50
CA ARG A 261 -24.87 2.03 -0.57
C ARG A 261 -23.70 2.06 0.42
N CYS A 262 -23.32 3.24 0.90
CA CYS A 262 -22.29 3.43 1.91
C CYS A 262 -22.87 4.09 3.18
N PRO A 263 -22.79 3.45 4.37
CA PRO A 263 -23.18 4.08 5.63
C PRO A 263 -22.38 5.36 5.91
N ALA A 264 -23.00 6.35 6.56
CA ALA A 264 -22.34 7.61 6.89
C ALA A 264 -21.07 7.42 7.75
N GLU A 265 -21.08 6.46 8.67
CA GLU A 265 -19.90 6.10 9.49
C GLU A 265 -18.73 5.62 8.62
N ASP A 266 -19.01 4.85 7.57
CA ASP A 266 -17.99 4.35 6.64
C ASP A 266 -17.43 5.49 5.80
N LEU A 267 -18.29 6.38 5.30
CA LEU A 267 -17.86 7.59 4.60
C LEU A 267 -16.99 8.49 5.50
N ALA A 268 -17.33 8.65 6.78
CA ALA A 268 -16.53 9.42 7.73
C ALA A 268 -15.13 8.84 7.90
N ARG A 269 -15.00 7.52 7.93
CA ARG A 269 -13.69 6.83 7.97
C ARG A 269 -12.89 7.08 6.68
N HIS A 270 -13.54 7.05 5.52
CA HIS A 270 -12.89 7.35 4.24
C HIS A 270 -12.43 8.81 4.14
N LEU A 271 -13.24 9.76 4.61
CA LEU A 271 -12.88 11.17 4.69
C LEU A 271 -11.66 11.38 5.59
N ALA A 272 -11.67 10.82 6.81
CA ALA A 272 -10.55 10.92 7.74
C ALA A 272 -9.25 10.31 7.17
N ALA A 273 -9.36 9.19 6.44
CA ALA A 273 -8.23 8.58 5.76
C ALA A 273 -7.65 9.48 4.65
N TYR A 274 -8.53 10.13 3.87
CA TYR A 274 -8.12 11.09 2.85
C TYR A 274 -7.46 12.33 3.47
N GLU A 275 -8.04 12.92 4.52
CA GLU A 275 -7.46 14.04 5.27
C GLU A 275 -6.07 13.71 5.80
N SER A 276 -5.91 12.54 6.42
CA SER A 276 -4.60 12.08 6.89
C SER A 276 -3.59 11.90 5.75
N HIS A 277 -4.03 11.44 4.57
CA HIS A 277 -3.18 11.29 3.40
C HIS A 277 -2.68 12.66 2.89
N ILE A 278 -3.57 13.66 2.85
CA ILE A 278 -3.24 15.02 2.39
C ILE A 278 -2.33 15.72 3.40
N ASP A 279 -2.57 15.59 4.70
CA ASP A 279 -1.72 16.16 5.76
C ASP A 279 -0.25 15.68 5.66
N ILE A 280 -0.02 14.41 5.32
CA ILE A 280 1.33 13.88 5.08
C ILE A 280 2.01 14.60 3.90
N HIS A 281 1.29 14.78 2.79
CA HIS A 281 1.82 15.47 1.61
C HIS A 281 2.03 16.96 1.85
N TRP A 282 1.17 17.58 2.65
CA TRP A 282 1.33 18.98 3.05
C TRP A 282 2.58 19.20 3.90
N LYS A 283 2.81 18.36 4.91
CA LYS A 283 4.03 18.42 5.73
C LYS A 283 5.31 18.25 4.89
N GLN A 284 5.26 17.39 3.87
CA GLN A 284 6.35 17.25 2.92
C GLN A 284 6.57 18.55 2.14
N PHE A 285 5.49 19.16 1.63
CA PHE A 285 5.55 20.43 0.93
C PHE A 285 6.10 21.57 1.81
N GLU A 286 5.61 21.73 3.04
CA GLU A 286 6.13 22.71 4.00
C GLU A 286 7.63 22.53 4.27
N THR A 287 8.08 21.27 4.38
CA THR A 287 9.50 20.96 4.54
C THR A 287 10.33 21.48 3.36
N PHE A 288 9.82 21.40 2.12
CA PHE A 288 10.46 22.01 0.96
C PHE A 288 10.44 23.54 0.99
N LEU A 289 9.35 24.15 1.45
CA LEU A 289 9.25 25.62 1.56
C LEU A 289 10.24 26.22 2.55
N ASN A 290 10.65 25.45 3.56
CA ASN A 290 11.64 25.89 4.54
C ASN A 290 13.07 25.93 3.97
N GLN A 291 13.30 25.43 2.75
CA GLN A 291 14.57 25.56 2.05
C GLN A 291 14.64 26.88 1.26
N PRO A 292 15.82 27.47 1.05
CA PRO A 292 15.95 28.71 0.29
C PRO A 292 15.46 28.58 -1.17
N ILE A 293 14.27 29.09 -1.46
CA ILE A 293 13.70 29.08 -2.81
C ILE A 293 14.40 30.14 -3.67
N ARG A 294 15.26 29.70 -4.59
CA ARG A 294 16.01 30.59 -5.50
C ARG A 294 15.29 30.93 -6.81
N SER A 295 14.24 30.19 -7.17
CA SER A 295 13.50 30.41 -8.42
C SER A 295 12.39 31.44 -8.27
N ALA A 296 12.46 32.52 -9.05
CA ALA A 296 11.41 33.55 -9.08
C ALA A 296 10.03 32.97 -9.49
N ARG A 297 10.00 32.01 -10.43
CA ARG A 297 8.75 31.34 -10.83
C ARG A 297 8.11 30.55 -9.67
N VAL A 298 8.93 29.94 -8.81
CA VAL A 298 8.42 29.22 -7.62
C VAL A 298 7.90 30.22 -6.60
N GLN A 299 8.61 31.34 -6.39
CA GLN A 299 8.17 32.41 -5.49
C GLN A 299 6.86 33.06 -5.94
N GLU A 300 6.63 33.18 -7.24
CA GLU A 300 5.37 33.69 -7.82
C GLU A 300 4.20 32.71 -7.71
N GLU A 301 4.46 31.41 -7.88
CA GLU A 301 3.43 30.38 -7.85
C GLU A 301 3.05 29.95 -6.42
N LEU A 302 3.96 30.11 -5.46
CA LEU A 302 3.76 29.71 -4.07
C LEU A 302 2.51 30.32 -3.43
N PRO A 303 2.27 31.65 -3.46
CA PRO A 303 1.06 32.23 -2.88
C PRO A 303 -0.24 31.66 -3.45
N ARG A 304 -0.26 31.34 -4.75
CA ARG A 304 -1.43 30.71 -5.40
C ARG A 304 -1.65 29.29 -4.89
N THR A 305 -0.57 28.53 -4.76
CA THR A 305 -0.63 27.17 -4.22
C THR A 305 -1.18 27.18 -2.81
N MET A 306 -0.75 28.13 -1.97
CA MET A 306 -1.30 28.29 -0.61
C MET A 306 -2.81 28.55 -0.64
N GLU A 307 -3.29 29.48 -1.47
CA GLU A 307 -4.72 29.75 -1.66
C GLU A 307 -5.49 28.49 -2.11
N TYR A 308 -4.90 27.67 -2.98
CA TYR A 308 -5.54 26.44 -3.44
C TYR A 308 -5.57 25.33 -2.39
N VAL A 309 -4.63 25.34 -1.44
CA VAL A 309 -4.67 24.45 -0.27
C VAL A 309 -5.77 24.92 0.69
N ASP A 310 -5.91 26.22 0.92
CA ASP A 310 -7.00 26.75 1.73
C ASP A 310 -8.38 26.40 1.12
N ASP A 311 -8.54 26.55 -0.22
CA ASP A 311 -9.75 26.14 -0.96
C ASP A 311 -10.06 24.64 -0.75
N HIS A 312 -9.02 23.80 -0.75
CA HIS A 312 -9.14 22.35 -0.59
C HIS A 312 -9.58 21.98 0.84
N ASP A 313 -8.95 22.57 1.85
CA ASP A 313 -9.29 22.38 3.25
C ASP A 313 -10.72 22.85 3.56
N GLU A 314 -11.15 23.97 2.96
CA GLU A 314 -12.52 24.45 3.08
C GLU A 314 -13.52 23.47 2.47
N ALA A 315 -13.23 22.93 1.28
CA ALA A 315 -14.08 21.91 0.65
C ALA A 315 -14.21 20.66 1.53
N LEU A 316 -13.12 20.19 2.14
CA LEU A 316 -13.16 19.06 3.08
C LEU A 316 -13.96 19.38 4.35
N ALA A 317 -13.83 20.60 4.89
CA ALA A 317 -14.63 21.03 6.04
C ALA A 317 -16.13 21.07 5.71
N ARG A 318 -16.51 21.48 4.50
CA ARG A 318 -17.89 21.45 4.01
C ARG A 318 -18.40 20.00 3.90
N ILE A 319 -17.61 19.09 3.31
CA ILE A 319 -17.95 17.65 3.26
C ILE A 319 -18.18 17.12 4.67
N ARG A 320 -17.25 17.38 5.60
CA ARG A 320 -17.34 16.93 7.00
C ARG A 320 -18.60 17.42 7.71
N THR A 321 -19.01 18.65 7.42
CA THR A 321 -20.21 19.28 8.02
C THR A 321 -21.50 18.70 7.45
N ALA A 322 -21.53 18.40 6.15
CA ALA A 322 -22.70 17.84 5.46
C ALA A 322 -22.89 16.32 5.67
N LEU A 323 -21.82 15.62 6.05
CA LEU A 323 -21.77 14.16 6.17
C LEU A 323 -22.75 13.56 7.20
N PRO A 324 -22.90 14.10 8.43
CA PRO A 324 -23.77 13.50 9.46
C PRO A 324 -25.23 13.36 9.03
N GLU A 325 -25.71 14.28 8.19
CA GLU A 325 -27.09 14.30 7.69
C GLU A 325 -27.21 13.77 6.25
N LEU A 326 -26.09 13.42 5.61
CA LEU A 326 -26.00 13.08 4.18
C LEU A 326 -26.75 14.09 3.32
N ASP A 327 -26.46 15.38 3.55
CA ASP A 327 -27.15 16.49 2.87
C ASP A 327 -26.95 16.38 1.35
N ARG A 328 -28.06 16.09 0.65
CA ARG A 328 -28.10 15.82 -0.79
C ARG A 328 -27.84 17.05 -1.66
N GLU A 329 -27.90 18.25 -1.09
CA GLU A 329 -27.58 19.50 -1.80
C GLU A 329 -26.15 19.94 -1.46
N ALA A 330 -25.78 19.92 -0.17
CA ALA A 330 -24.47 20.41 0.26
C ALA A 330 -23.30 19.48 -0.12
N LEU A 331 -23.49 18.16 -0.13
CA LEU A 331 -22.41 17.22 -0.50
C LEU A 331 -21.97 17.36 -1.97
N PRO A 332 -22.88 17.39 -2.98
CA PRO A 332 -22.49 17.65 -4.36
C PRO A 332 -21.79 19.00 -4.56
N GLU A 333 -22.23 20.06 -3.88
CA GLU A 333 -21.57 21.37 -3.95
C GLU A 333 -20.14 21.31 -3.38
N ALA A 334 -19.97 20.68 -2.22
CA ALA A 334 -18.65 20.52 -1.60
C ALA A 334 -17.72 19.62 -2.44
N VAL A 335 -18.25 18.59 -3.08
CA VAL A 335 -17.51 17.77 -4.06
C VAL A 335 -17.07 18.61 -5.27
N SER A 336 -17.94 19.47 -5.81
CA SER A 336 -17.56 20.37 -6.90
C SER A 336 -16.42 21.30 -6.49
N ALA A 337 -16.50 21.88 -5.29
CA ALA A 337 -15.44 22.73 -4.75
C ALA A 337 -14.12 21.96 -4.57
N LEU A 338 -14.17 20.71 -4.10
CA LEU A 338 -13.00 19.84 -3.98
C LEU A 338 -12.37 19.56 -5.36
N CYS A 339 -13.17 19.24 -6.38
CA CYS A 339 -12.69 19.04 -7.74
C CYS A 339 -11.94 20.27 -8.27
N ASP A 340 -12.54 21.45 -8.11
CA ASP A 340 -11.93 22.71 -8.54
C ASP A 340 -10.61 22.98 -7.83
N ALA A 341 -10.55 22.79 -6.51
CA ALA A 341 -9.33 22.96 -5.72
C ALA A 341 -8.22 21.99 -6.16
N VAL A 342 -8.57 20.71 -6.35
CA VAL A 342 -7.63 19.68 -6.82
C VAL A 342 -7.08 20.00 -8.22
N GLU A 343 -7.92 20.47 -9.14
CA GLU A 343 -7.46 20.89 -10.46
C GLU A 343 -6.49 22.08 -10.40
N LYS A 344 -6.78 23.08 -9.57
CA LYS A 344 -5.89 24.23 -9.38
C LYS A 344 -4.54 23.79 -8.81
N LEU A 345 -4.54 22.96 -7.76
CA LEU A 345 -3.32 22.38 -7.19
C LEU A 345 -2.52 21.58 -8.22
N TRP A 346 -3.18 20.80 -9.07
CA TRP A 346 -2.53 20.06 -10.14
C TRP A 346 -1.83 20.97 -11.16
N ARG A 347 -2.46 22.09 -11.52
CA ARG A 347 -1.86 23.09 -12.42
C ARG A 347 -0.61 23.72 -11.78
N SER A 348 -0.66 24.08 -10.49
CA SER A 348 0.50 24.59 -9.76
C SER A 348 1.64 23.57 -9.67
N MET A 349 1.31 22.29 -9.43
CA MET A 349 2.30 21.21 -9.50
C MET A 349 2.95 21.12 -10.88
N GLY A 350 2.21 21.35 -11.97
CA GLY A 350 2.76 21.46 -13.31
C GLY A 350 3.84 22.54 -13.43
N VAL A 351 3.64 23.71 -12.81
CA VAL A 351 4.62 24.79 -12.77
C VAL A 351 5.87 24.38 -11.99
N TYR A 352 5.71 23.76 -10.81
CA TYR A 352 6.85 23.28 -10.02
C TYR A 352 7.67 22.22 -10.77
N LEU A 353 7.00 21.26 -11.42
CA LEU A 353 7.68 20.26 -12.24
C LEU A 353 8.39 20.88 -13.46
N GLU A 354 7.84 21.94 -14.05
CA GLU A 354 8.50 22.66 -15.13
C GLU A 354 9.75 23.41 -14.64
N VAL A 355 9.67 24.06 -13.47
CA VAL A 355 10.82 24.70 -12.85
C VAL A 355 11.89 23.66 -12.51
N ALA A 356 11.53 22.56 -11.86
CA ALA A 356 12.48 21.48 -11.55
C ALA A 356 13.10 20.86 -12.82
N ARG A 357 12.42 20.93 -13.96
CA ARG A 357 12.99 20.50 -15.24
C ARG A 357 13.95 21.51 -15.85
N THR A 358 13.92 22.78 -15.47
CA THR A 358 14.64 23.88 -16.15
C THR A 358 15.68 24.57 -15.28
N GLN A 359 15.47 24.63 -13.97
CA GLN A 359 16.40 25.21 -13.01
C GLN A 359 17.70 24.38 -12.96
N GLY A 360 18.85 25.06 -12.91
CA GLY A 360 20.18 24.40 -12.93
C GLY A 360 20.60 23.80 -14.28
N LYS A 361 19.72 23.78 -15.29
CA LYS A 361 19.98 23.15 -16.59
C LYS A 361 20.37 24.15 -17.66
N ILE A 362 21.26 23.73 -18.57
CA ILE A 362 21.66 24.50 -19.74
C ILE A 362 20.71 24.18 -20.90
N VAL A 363 20.15 25.21 -21.52
CA VAL A 363 19.24 25.06 -22.66
C VAL A 363 20.04 24.88 -23.96
N CYS A 364 19.74 23.83 -24.72
CA CYS A 364 20.38 23.59 -26.00
C CYS A 364 20.01 24.68 -27.01
N VAL A 365 20.99 25.40 -27.55
CA VAL A 365 20.75 26.46 -28.55
C VAL A 365 20.07 25.98 -29.83
N ARG A 366 20.20 24.69 -30.16
CA ARG A 366 19.64 24.11 -31.40
C ARG A 366 18.20 23.65 -31.24
N CYS A 367 17.88 22.92 -30.18
CA CYS A 367 16.56 22.30 -29.99
C CYS A 367 15.79 22.84 -28.77
N GLN A 368 16.37 23.76 -28.00
CA GLN A 368 15.79 24.37 -26.80
C GLN A 368 15.47 23.38 -25.67
N ARG A 369 15.94 22.13 -25.75
CA ARG A 369 15.81 21.16 -24.65
C ARG A 369 16.75 21.54 -23.50
N PRO A 370 16.28 21.58 -22.24
CA PRO A 370 17.15 21.70 -21.07
C PRO A 370 17.96 20.41 -20.90
N ASN A 371 19.26 20.55 -20.59
CA ASN A 371 20.17 19.43 -20.33
C ASN A 371 20.94 19.70 -19.01
N PRO A 372 21.33 18.65 -18.29
CA PRO A 372 22.24 18.79 -17.15
C PRO A 372 23.49 19.62 -17.50
N PRO A 373 24.01 20.44 -16.57
CA PRO A 373 25.13 21.33 -16.86
C PRO A 373 26.43 20.60 -17.23
N GLU A 374 26.60 19.37 -16.77
CA GLU A 374 27.71 18.46 -17.11
C GLU A 374 27.68 17.93 -18.56
N ASN A 375 26.52 17.99 -19.24
CA ASN A 375 26.38 17.45 -20.58
C ASN A 375 27.03 18.34 -21.63
N ARG A 376 28.03 17.79 -22.33
CA ARG A 376 28.72 18.47 -23.45
C ARG A 376 27.93 18.44 -24.76
N ILE A 377 26.98 17.50 -24.86
CA ILE A 377 26.20 17.23 -26.05
C ILE A 377 24.74 17.14 -25.61
N CYS A 378 23.85 17.79 -26.34
CA CYS A 378 22.43 17.71 -26.07
C CYS A 378 21.93 16.27 -26.26
N GLU A 379 21.31 15.71 -25.23
CA GLU A 379 20.78 14.33 -25.22
C GLU A 379 19.72 14.09 -26.31
N ALA A 380 19.06 15.16 -26.75
CA ALA A 380 17.95 15.06 -27.70
C ALA A 380 18.38 15.18 -29.16
N CYS A 381 19.32 16.08 -29.47
CA CYS A 381 19.66 16.44 -30.85
C CYS A 381 21.14 16.31 -31.21
N GLY A 382 21.98 15.89 -30.27
CA GLY A 382 23.42 15.71 -30.50
C GLY A 382 24.21 17.00 -30.70
N ALA A 383 23.61 18.19 -30.51
CA ALA A 383 24.31 19.45 -30.65
C ALA A 383 25.27 19.70 -29.49
N VAL A 384 26.46 20.24 -29.77
CA VAL A 384 27.44 20.63 -28.74
C VAL A 384 26.87 21.80 -27.93
N MET A 385 26.89 21.67 -26.61
CA MET A 385 26.37 22.66 -25.66
C MET A 385 27.43 23.73 -25.37
N ALA A 386 27.01 25.00 -25.25
CA ALA A 386 27.91 26.08 -24.85
C ALA A 386 28.26 25.93 -23.37
N ARG A 387 29.56 25.91 -23.04
CA ARG A 387 29.99 25.93 -21.65
C ARG A 387 29.83 27.35 -21.10
N PRO A 388 29.22 27.56 -19.91
CA PRO A 388 29.66 28.67 -19.09
C PRO A 388 31.17 28.49 -18.88
N ALA A 389 31.97 29.50 -19.22
CA ALA A 389 33.42 29.39 -19.21
C ALA A 389 33.90 28.80 -17.87
N ASP A 390 34.82 27.83 -17.93
CA ASP A 390 35.49 27.28 -16.75
C ASP A 390 35.91 28.44 -15.83
N PRO A 391 35.50 28.45 -14.54
CA PRO A 391 35.85 29.53 -13.62
C PRO A 391 37.37 29.71 -13.44
N GLU A 392 38.19 28.74 -13.84
CA GLU A 392 39.65 28.86 -13.86
C GLU A 392 40.21 29.74 -14.99
N PHE A 393 39.46 30.03 -16.06
CA PHE A 393 40.00 30.71 -17.25
C PHE A 393 39.67 32.21 -17.36
N LEU A 394 38.91 32.78 -16.42
CA LEU A 394 38.65 34.22 -16.33
C LEU A 394 39.23 34.82 -15.06
N GLY A 395 40.55 35.01 -15.06
CA GLY A 395 41.24 35.81 -14.07
C GLY A 395 40.74 37.26 -14.02
N ALA A 396 40.45 37.72 -12.80
CA ALA A 396 40.27 39.09 -12.37
C ALA A 396 39.01 39.85 -12.84
N SER A 397 37.89 39.64 -12.14
CA SER A 397 36.98 40.74 -11.81
C SER A 397 36.44 40.57 -10.40
N THR A 398 36.61 41.62 -9.59
CA THR A 398 36.24 41.71 -8.17
C THR A 398 34.73 41.75 -7.99
N PHE A 399 34.12 40.58 -7.87
CA PHE A 399 32.88 40.38 -7.12
C PHE A 399 32.97 38.99 -6.49
N ASP A 400 33.47 38.94 -5.25
CA ASP A 400 33.49 37.73 -4.42
C ASP A 400 32.05 37.34 -4.07
N LEU A 401 31.40 36.60 -4.97
CA LEU A 401 30.41 35.59 -4.59
C LEU A 401 31.19 34.30 -4.42
N ARG A 402 31.53 33.97 -3.17
CA ARG A 402 31.98 32.63 -2.81
C ARG A 402 30.82 31.65 -3.04
N GLU A 403 30.73 31.11 -4.25
CA GLU A 403 30.07 29.85 -4.52
C GLU A 403 30.92 28.74 -3.87
N SER A 404 30.48 28.28 -2.70
CA SER A 404 30.87 26.97 -2.20
C SER A 404 30.22 25.91 -3.09
N GLU A 405 31.04 25.10 -3.74
CA GLU A 405 30.78 23.74 -4.23
C GLU A 405 29.30 23.33 -4.26
N GLY A 406 28.62 23.62 -5.37
CA GLY A 406 27.21 23.29 -5.59
C GLY A 406 27.06 22.37 -6.80
N LEU A 407 27.41 21.10 -6.63
CA LEU A 407 27.21 20.03 -7.62
C LEU A 407 26.40 18.88 -6.99
N GLU A 408 25.22 19.13 -6.41
CA GLU A 408 24.35 18.06 -5.89
C GLU A 408 22.82 18.27 -6.03
N ASP A 409 22.33 19.41 -6.54
CA ASP A 409 20.97 19.85 -6.17
C ASP A 409 19.80 19.44 -7.11
N ASP A 410 20.01 18.64 -8.16
CA ASP A 410 18.92 18.26 -9.11
C ASP A 410 18.52 16.77 -9.07
N THR A 411 19.15 16.02 -8.16
CA THR A 411 18.69 14.70 -7.70
C THR A 411 18.49 14.74 -6.20
N GLN A 412 17.74 15.75 -5.70
CA GLN A 412 17.34 15.77 -4.30
C GLN A 412 16.56 14.50 -3.99
N MET A 413 17.23 13.57 -3.34
CA MET A 413 16.65 12.34 -2.86
C MET A 413 15.55 12.73 -1.87
N VAL A 414 14.30 12.41 -2.19
CA VAL A 414 13.18 12.62 -1.25
C VAL A 414 13.47 11.77 -0.02
N MET A 415 13.60 12.43 1.14
CA MET A 415 13.81 11.76 2.42
C MET A 415 12.67 10.79 2.67
N TYR A 416 12.91 9.49 2.47
CA TYR A 416 11.91 8.46 2.70
C TYR A 416 11.68 8.28 4.19
N SER A 417 10.44 7.95 4.59
CA SER A 417 10.06 7.72 6.00
C SER A 417 10.99 6.73 6.71
N ASN A 418 11.46 5.69 6.01
CA ASN A 418 12.39 4.72 6.56
C ASN A 418 13.78 5.31 6.84
N LEU A 419 14.26 6.18 5.95
CA LEU A 419 15.56 6.84 6.07
C LEU A 419 15.52 7.90 7.18
N GLN A 420 14.43 8.66 7.24
CA GLN A 420 14.16 9.62 8.29
C GLN A 420 14.15 8.95 9.66
N ARG A 421 13.45 7.82 9.82
CA ARG A 421 13.43 7.05 11.08
C ARG A 421 14.84 6.68 11.55
N LEU A 422 15.71 6.26 10.63
CA LEU A 422 17.08 5.88 10.96
C LEU A 422 17.92 7.10 11.37
N PHE A 423 17.78 8.23 10.67
CA PHE A 423 18.51 9.46 10.98
C PHE A 423 18.02 10.14 12.25
N ASP A 424 16.71 10.14 12.50
CA ASP A 424 16.12 10.61 13.76
C ASP A 424 16.63 9.78 14.93
N ALA A 425 16.76 8.45 14.75
CA ALA A 425 17.35 7.57 15.76
C ALA A 425 18.83 7.88 16.00
N CYS A 426 19.61 8.20 14.96
CA CYS A 426 21.00 8.65 15.10
C CYS A 426 21.08 9.97 15.89
N GLY A 427 20.18 10.93 15.60
CA GLY A 427 20.09 12.18 16.35
C GLY A 427 19.69 11.95 17.81
N ALA A 428 18.72 11.07 18.05
CA ALA A 428 18.21 10.76 19.39
C ALA A 428 19.24 10.02 20.26
N VAL A 429 19.98 9.05 19.70
CA VAL A 429 21.03 8.34 20.44
C VAL A 429 22.20 9.27 20.75
N HIS A 430 22.58 10.15 19.81
CA HIS A 430 23.61 11.16 20.03
C HIS A 430 23.21 12.17 21.12
N ALA A 431 21.94 12.58 21.15
CA ALA A 431 21.39 13.45 22.18
C ALA A 431 21.14 12.75 23.53
N GLY A 432 21.31 11.43 23.61
CA GLY A 432 21.05 10.63 24.80
C GLY A 432 19.56 10.45 25.14
N THR A 433 18.65 10.76 24.21
CA THR A 433 17.20 10.55 24.37
C THR A 433 16.76 9.15 23.96
N LEU A 434 17.57 8.46 23.14
CA LEU A 434 17.44 7.05 22.82
C LEU A 434 18.62 6.28 23.43
N ASP A 435 18.34 5.17 24.09
CA ASP A 435 19.39 4.34 24.69
C ASP A 435 20.04 3.40 23.65
N ALA A 436 21.16 2.79 24.03
CA ALA A 436 21.92 1.89 23.15
C ALA A 436 21.08 0.69 22.68
N ALA A 437 20.21 0.16 23.55
CA ALA A 437 19.34 -0.97 23.21
C ALA A 437 18.27 -0.56 22.18
N GLY A 438 17.60 0.57 22.39
CA GLY A 438 16.63 1.14 21.46
C GLY A 438 17.27 1.48 20.11
N PHE A 439 18.48 2.06 20.12
CA PHE A 439 19.20 2.33 18.88
C PHE A 439 19.57 1.04 18.12
N SER A 440 20.06 0.00 18.83
CA SER A 440 20.34 -1.30 18.23
C SER A 440 19.11 -1.92 17.56
N GLN A 441 17.92 -1.80 18.16
CA GLN A 441 16.68 -2.30 17.54
C GLN A 441 16.34 -1.57 16.24
N VAL A 442 16.63 -0.27 16.14
CA VAL A 442 16.44 0.48 14.89
C VAL A 442 17.43 0.03 13.83
N LEU A 443 18.70 -0.22 14.20
CA LEU A 443 19.71 -0.74 13.28
C LEU A 443 19.35 -2.14 12.77
N ASP A 444 18.90 -3.04 13.65
CA ASP A 444 18.46 -4.40 13.28
C ASP A 444 17.26 -4.37 12.33
N TRP A 445 16.31 -3.44 12.56
CA TRP A 445 15.18 -3.21 11.66
C TRP A 445 15.65 -2.73 10.28
N ALA A 446 16.60 -1.78 10.23
CA ALA A 446 17.15 -1.26 8.98
C ALA A 446 17.92 -2.34 8.21
N ASP A 447 18.71 -3.19 8.88
CA ASP A 447 19.38 -4.35 8.27
C ASP A 447 18.36 -5.36 7.72
N GLY A 448 17.26 -5.57 8.45
CA GLY A 448 16.15 -6.42 7.99
C GLY A 448 15.52 -5.91 6.67
N LEU A 449 15.40 -4.59 6.48
CA LEU A 449 14.95 -4.02 5.22
C LEU A 449 15.92 -4.29 4.08
N LEU A 450 17.23 -4.15 4.31
CA LEU A 450 18.25 -4.44 3.29
C LEU A 450 18.20 -5.90 2.85
N ARG A 451 18.09 -6.85 3.78
CA ARG A 451 17.95 -8.28 3.47
C ARG A 451 16.72 -8.58 2.62
N LEU A 452 15.61 -7.89 2.89
CA LEU A 452 14.40 -8.03 2.08
C LEU A 452 14.63 -7.53 0.65
N MET A 453 15.31 -6.39 0.49
CA MET A 453 15.65 -5.83 -0.82
C MET A 453 16.63 -6.72 -1.60
N GLU A 454 17.67 -7.24 -0.94
CA GLU A 454 18.59 -8.24 -1.51
C GLU A 454 17.81 -9.48 -2.01
N THR A 455 16.90 -10.00 -1.19
CA THR A 455 16.07 -11.18 -1.56
C THR A 455 15.18 -10.90 -2.77
N GLN A 456 14.63 -9.68 -2.87
CA GLN A 456 13.80 -9.29 -4.01
C GLN A 456 14.63 -9.19 -5.29
N LEU A 457 15.87 -8.70 -5.22
CA LEU A 457 16.77 -8.63 -6.36
C LEU A 457 17.10 -10.03 -6.89
N TYR A 458 17.50 -10.96 -6.02
CA TYR A 458 17.78 -12.35 -6.43
C TYR A 458 16.57 -13.04 -7.07
N ARG A 459 15.36 -12.78 -6.56
CA ARG A 459 14.14 -13.33 -7.19
C ARG A 459 13.87 -12.73 -8.57
N LEU A 460 14.20 -11.46 -8.80
CA LEU A 460 14.07 -10.84 -10.11
C LEU A 460 15.06 -11.46 -11.10
N GLU A 461 16.29 -11.73 -10.68
CA GLU A 461 17.28 -12.45 -11.48
C GLU A 461 16.81 -13.87 -11.82
N GLU A 462 16.26 -14.62 -10.86
CA GLU A 462 15.71 -15.96 -11.09
C GLU A 462 14.50 -15.98 -12.05
N GLN A 463 13.76 -14.88 -12.14
CA GLN A 463 12.61 -14.76 -13.04
C GLN A 463 13.01 -14.39 -14.47
N MET A 464 14.28 -14.05 -14.72
CA MET A 464 14.73 -13.77 -16.08
C MET A 464 14.82 -15.06 -16.89
N PRO A 465 14.15 -15.15 -18.05
CA PRO A 465 14.20 -16.35 -18.89
C PRO A 465 15.62 -16.65 -19.37
N ASP A 466 15.97 -17.94 -19.45
CA ASP A 466 17.30 -18.34 -19.91
C ASP A 466 17.51 -17.92 -21.38
N PRO A 467 18.73 -17.50 -21.79
CA PRO A 467 19.01 -17.09 -23.17
C PRO A 467 18.65 -18.15 -24.22
N GLY A 468 18.66 -19.43 -23.81
CA GLY A 468 18.28 -20.58 -24.63
C GLY A 468 16.78 -20.68 -24.91
N GLU A 469 15.95 -20.06 -24.08
CA GLU A 469 14.48 -20.10 -24.16
C GLU A 469 13.90 -18.93 -24.99
N ILE A 470 14.70 -17.89 -25.24
CA ILE A 470 14.31 -16.73 -26.06
C ILE A 470 14.34 -17.09 -27.55
N PRO A 471 13.26 -16.86 -28.32
CA PRO A 471 13.25 -17.01 -29.78
C PRO A 471 14.36 -16.19 -30.47
N VAL A 472 15.02 -16.77 -31.48
CA VAL A 472 16.14 -16.13 -32.22
C VAL A 472 15.84 -14.70 -32.71
N PRO A 473 14.64 -14.36 -33.24
CA PRO A 473 14.32 -13.00 -33.67
C PRO A 473 14.30 -11.96 -32.54
N GLU A 474 14.12 -12.40 -31.30
CA GLU A 474 13.97 -11.55 -30.11
C GLU A 474 15.25 -11.51 -29.26
N ARG A 475 16.22 -12.37 -29.54
CA ARG A 475 17.44 -12.54 -28.73
C ARG A 475 18.27 -11.26 -28.62
N GLU A 476 18.43 -10.50 -29.70
CA GLU A 476 19.21 -9.25 -29.68
C GLU A 476 18.51 -8.12 -28.89
N ALA A 477 17.18 -8.12 -28.83
CA ALA A 477 16.43 -7.19 -28.00
C ALA A 477 16.52 -7.58 -26.52
N TRP A 478 16.42 -8.89 -26.25
CA TRP A 478 16.58 -9.44 -24.91
C TRP A 478 18.00 -9.26 -24.36
N GLU A 479 19.05 -9.47 -25.15
CA GLU A 479 20.45 -9.25 -24.74
C GLU A 479 20.68 -7.79 -24.32
N ARG A 480 20.16 -6.82 -25.09
CA ARG A 480 20.23 -5.40 -24.72
C ARG A 480 19.45 -5.07 -23.46
N GLN A 481 18.29 -5.70 -23.26
CA GLN A 481 17.50 -5.53 -22.03
C GLN A 481 18.21 -6.15 -20.82
N ARG A 482 18.89 -7.27 -21.01
CA ARG A 482 19.70 -7.92 -19.99
C ARG A 482 20.93 -7.09 -19.62
N GLU A 483 21.69 -6.59 -20.59
CA GLU A 483 22.83 -5.70 -20.32
C GLU A 483 22.39 -4.47 -19.51
N PHE A 484 21.26 -3.87 -19.88
CA PHE A 484 20.68 -2.76 -19.12
C PHE A 484 20.24 -3.17 -17.71
N PHE A 485 19.69 -4.38 -17.55
CA PHE A 485 19.31 -4.90 -16.24
C PHE A 485 20.53 -5.17 -15.37
N ASP A 486 21.60 -5.73 -15.93
CA ASP A 486 22.86 -6.00 -15.25
C ASP A 486 23.51 -4.68 -14.77
N GLU A 487 23.54 -3.64 -15.61
CA GLU A 487 24.05 -2.30 -15.22
C GLU A 487 23.25 -1.67 -14.08
N ILE A 488 21.91 -1.77 -14.11
CA ILE A 488 21.05 -1.27 -13.03
C ILE A 488 21.20 -2.13 -11.77
N GLY A 489 21.32 -3.45 -11.95
CA GLY A 489 21.53 -4.42 -10.88
C GLY A 489 22.81 -4.12 -10.12
N ASP A 490 23.92 -3.87 -10.82
CA ASP A 490 25.20 -3.50 -10.23
C ASP A 490 25.10 -2.19 -9.44
N LEU A 491 24.45 -1.15 -9.99
CA LEU A 491 24.26 0.12 -9.29
C LEU A 491 23.40 -0.05 -8.02
N PHE A 492 22.36 -0.89 -8.11
CA PHE A 492 21.47 -1.19 -6.98
C PHE A 492 22.21 -1.98 -5.89
N LEU A 493 22.99 -2.99 -6.27
CA LEU A 493 23.84 -3.78 -5.37
C LEU A 493 24.87 -2.90 -4.67
N GLN A 494 25.54 -2.00 -5.40
CA GLN A 494 26.44 -1.03 -4.80
C GLN A 494 25.71 -0.16 -3.77
N GLY A 495 24.48 0.27 -4.08
CA GLY A 495 23.64 1.02 -3.16
C GLY A 495 23.32 0.24 -1.87
N LEU A 496 23.02 -1.06 -1.98
CA LEU A 496 22.79 -1.93 -0.82
C LEU A 496 24.05 -2.12 0.01
N ILE A 497 25.21 -2.32 -0.64
CA ILE A 497 26.51 -2.49 0.03
C ILE A 497 26.86 -1.24 0.84
N GLU A 498 26.74 -0.04 0.25
CA GLU A 498 27.03 1.21 0.94
C GLU A 498 26.07 1.47 2.10
N TRP A 499 24.78 1.19 1.93
CA TRP A 499 23.83 1.28 3.04
C TRP A 499 24.21 0.34 4.18
N LYS A 500 24.54 -0.91 3.86
CA LYS A 500 24.95 -1.90 4.85
C LYS A 500 26.20 -1.48 5.61
N GLN A 501 27.22 -0.97 4.91
CA GLN A 501 28.42 -0.40 5.53
C GLN A 501 28.06 0.75 6.47
N GLY A 502 27.09 1.59 6.07
CA GLY A 502 26.60 2.67 6.92
C GLY A 502 25.95 2.19 8.21
N ILE A 503 25.15 1.12 8.14
CA ILE A 503 24.57 0.46 9.33
C ILE A 503 25.67 -0.17 10.20
N GLU A 504 26.68 -0.81 9.60
CA GLU A 504 27.83 -1.37 10.31
C GLU A 504 28.60 -0.28 11.07
N SER A 505 28.84 0.87 10.44
CA SER A 505 29.45 2.04 11.09
C SER A 505 28.59 2.56 12.25
N MET A 506 27.26 2.58 12.11
CA MET A 506 26.37 2.93 13.22
C MET A 506 26.38 1.89 14.35
N HIS A 507 26.59 0.60 14.07
CA HIS A 507 26.81 -0.41 15.10
C HIS A 507 28.14 -0.22 15.83
N ASP A 508 29.18 0.25 15.15
CA ASP A 508 30.45 0.56 15.81
C ASP A 508 30.30 1.70 16.83
N TYR A 509 29.38 2.64 16.61
CA TYR A 509 29.01 3.65 17.63
C TYR A 509 28.52 3.02 18.96
N LEU A 510 27.81 1.88 18.89
CA LEU A 510 27.33 1.18 20.09
C LEU A 510 28.49 0.53 20.89
N ARG A 511 29.61 0.24 20.23
CA ARG A 511 30.82 -0.31 20.86
C ARG A 511 31.73 0.80 21.36
N GLU A 512 31.89 1.83 20.54
CA GLU A 512 32.74 2.99 20.79
C GLU A 512 31.95 4.26 20.43
N PRO A 513 31.45 5.04 21.41
CA PRO A 513 30.48 6.11 21.17
C PRO A 513 31.13 7.39 20.62
N LEU A 514 31.79 7.27 19.47
CA LEU A 514 32.41 8.36 18.73
C LEU A 514 31.43 8.92 17.69
N GLU A 515 31.21 10.23 17.70
CA GLU A 515 30.34 10.92 16.73
C GLU A 515 30.73 10.65 15.27
N SER A 516 32.01 10.36 15.01
CA SER A 516 32.52 9.99 13.68
C SER A 516 31.83 8.75 13.10
N HIS A 517 31.45 7.77 13.93
CA HIS A 517 30.77 6.55 13.48
C HIS A 517 29.35 6.83 12.99
N LEU A 518 28.61 7.71 13.68
CA LEU A 518 27.27 8.12 13.25
C LEU A 518 27.33 8.96 11.98
N LYS A 519 28.28 9.90 11.88
CA LYS A 519 28.47 10.73 10.68
C LYS A 519 28.80 9.89 9.45
N ALA A 520 29.81 9.02 9.56
CA ALA A 520 30.18 8.10 8.48
C ALA A 520 29.02 7.17 8.12
N GLY A 521 28.30 6.67 9.11
CA GLY A 521 27.12 5.85 8.91
C GLY A 521 26.02 6.57 8.11
N ILE A 522 25.66 7.79 8.51
CA ILE A 522 24.64 8.60 7.82
C ILE A 522 25.05 8.87 6.37
N GLU A 523 26.31 9.25 6.14
CA GLU A 523 26.83 9.54 4.80
C GLU A 523 26.76 8.31 3.88
N GLN A 524 27.20 7.14 4.35
CA GLN A 524 27.15 5.89 3.59
C GLN A 524 25.72 5.43 3.32
N VAL A 525 24.84 5.51 4.31
CA VAL A 525 23.40 5.22 4.14
C VAL A 525 22.78 6.14 3.10
N TRP A 526 23.09 7.44 3.15
CA TRP A 526 22.58 8.42 2.19
C TRP A 526 23.05 8.12 0.76
N GLN A 527 24.35 7.84 0.58
CA GLN A 527 24.93 7.46 -0.71
C GLN A 527 24.28 6.19 -1.26
N GLY A 528 24.15 5.16 -0.42
CA GLY A 528 23.53 3.90 -0.81
C GLY A 528 22.07 4.06 -1.22
N ALA A 529 21.31 4.80 -0.42
CA ALA A 529 19.90 5.06 -0.68
C ALA A 529 19.68 5.93 -1.94
N THR A 530 20.61 6.84 -2.24
CA THR A 530 20.60 7.63 -3.49
C THR A 530 20.76 6.74 -4.72
N LYS A 531 21.70 5.78 -4.70
CA LYS A 531 21.89 4.82 -5.80
C LYS A 531 20.65 3.95 -6.04
N ILE A 532 20.06 3.45 -4.96
CA ILE A 532 18.81 2.69 -4.99
C ILE A 532 17.67 3.54 -5.60
N HIS A 533 17.58 4.81 -5.20
CA HIS A 533 16.58 5.73 -5.75
C HIS A 533 16.77 5.95 -7.25
N GLN A 534 18.02 6.16 -7.69
CA GLN A 534 18.36 6.31 -9.12
C GLN A 534 17.90 5.09 -9.93
N CYS A 535 18.17 3.88 -9.45
CA CYS A 535 17.70 2.64 -10.10
C CYS A 535 16.18 2.61 -10.25
N LYS A 536 15.44 3.00 -9.21
CA LYS A 536 13.97 3.08 -9.25
C LYS A 536 13.47 4.10 -10.28
N MET A 537 14.15 5.23 -10.42
CA MET A 537 13.78 6.26 -11.40
C MET A 537 14.08 5.79 -12.83
N ILE A 538 15.22 5.15 -13.05
CA ILE A 538 15.57 4.54 -14.35
C ILE A 538 14.52 3.50 -14.75
N GLY A 539 14.13 2.61 -13.83
CA GLY A 539 13.07 1.61 -14.09
C GLY A 539 11.73 2.22 -14.46
N LYS A 540 11.31 3.30 -13.76
CA LYS A 540 10.08 4.04 -14.11
C LYS A 540 10.16 4.69 -15.50
N MET A 541 11.30 5.27 -15.85
CA MET A 541 11.50 5.87 -17.17
C MET A 541 11.45 4.81 -18.28
N ALA A 542 12.09 3.65 -18.07
CA ALA A 542 12.03 2.53 -19.00
C ALA A 542 10.60 2.03 -19.22
N ALA A 543 9.85 1.80 -18.14
CA ALA A 543 8.45 1.36 -18.21
C ALA A 543 7.56 2.37 -18.96
N ARG A 544 7.78 3.67 -18.72
CA ARG A 544 7.06 4.75 -19.43
C ARG A 544 7.38 4.76 -20.93
N GLN A 545 8.65 4.64 -21.32
CA GLN A 545 9.04 4.59 -22.73
C GLN A 545 8.45 3.37 -23.43
N GLU A 546 8.37 2.23 -22.75
CA GLU A 546 7.76 1.02 -23.31
C GLU A 546 6.24 1.19 -23.50
N ALA A 547 5.55 1.79 -22.52
CA ALA A 547 4.15 2.13 -22.62
C ALA A 547 3.87 3.11 -23.77
N GLU A 548 4.70 4.14 -23.94
CA GLU A 548 4.59 5.11 -25.05
C GLU A 548 4.84 4.44 -26.41
N LYS A 549 5.80 3.52 -26.51
CA LYS A 549 6.03 2.72 -27.74
C LYS A 549 4.83 1.84 -28.09
N LYS A 550 4.25 1.15 -27.10
CA LYS A 550 3.05 0.31 -27.29
C LYS A 550 1.84 1.14 -27.71
N ALA A 551 1.65 2.32 -27.12
CA ALA A 551 0.58 3.24 -27.50
C ALA A 551 0.77 3.82 -28.92
N GLY A 552 1.99 4.19 -29.29
CA GLY A 552 2.31 4.72 -30.62
C GLY A 552 2.16 3.70 -31.75
N ALA A 553 2.50 2.43 -31.50
CA ALA A 553 2.34 1.35 -32.48
C ALA A 553 0.87 1.01 -32.77
N GLY A 554 -0.02 1.18 -31.79
CA GLY A 554 -1.46 0.93 -31.94
C GLY A 554 -2.21 2.00 -32.75
N SER A 555 -1.70 3.24 -32.81
CA SER A 555 -2.37 4.37 -33.47
C SER A 555 -2.12 4.44 -34.99
N SER A 556 -1.13 3.71 -35.53
CA SER A 556 -0.75 3.80 -36.94
C SER A 556 -1.45 2.78 -37.86
N ALA A 557 -2.28 1.88 -37.31
CA ALA A 557 -2.86 0.76 -38.07
C ALA A 557 -4.35 0.93 -38.44
N ALA A 558 -4.96 2.09 -38.18
CA ALA A 558 -6.38 2.33 -38.46
C ALA A 558 -6.64 3.67 -39.18
N GLU A 559 -6.16 3.80 -40.43
CA GLU A 559 -6.79 4.71 -41.39
C GLU A 559 -7.77 3.90 -42.27
N PRO A 560 -9.09 4.15 -42.20
CA PRO A 560 -10.04 3.49 -43.08
C PRO A 560 -9.94 4.09 -44.48
N GLU A 561 -9.73 3.22 -45.46
CA GLU A 561 -9.72 3.52 -46.89
C GLU A 561 -11.12 4.01 -47.33
N VAL A 562 -11.32 5.34 -47.37
CA VAL A 562 -12.56 5.97 -47.85
C VAL A 562 -12.67 5.80 -49.35
N ARG A 563 -13.36 4.74 -49.79
CA ARG A 563 -13.85 4.59 -51.17
C ARG A 563 -15.04 5.49 -51.44
N ARG A 564 -14.86 6.46 -52.33
CA ARG A 564 -15.92 7.23 -53.00
C ARG A 564 -16.66 6.35 -54.02
N ALA A 565 -17.96 6.18 -53.82
CA ALA A 565 -18.99 6.04 -54.85
C ALA A 565 -20.30 6.49 -54.15
N GLY A 566 -21.07 7.47 -54.62
CA GLY A 566 -21.64 7.58 -55.96
C GLY A 566 -23.13 7.25 -55.83
N ALA A 567 -23.97 8.28 -55.99
CA ALA A 567 -25.41 8.31 -55.75
C ALA A 567 -26.22 7.27 -56.55
N GLU A 568 -27.40 6.86 -56.02
CA GLU A 568 -28.71 7.15 -56.64
C GLU A 568 -29.90 6.56 -55.85
N ASP A 569 -31.04 7.25 -56.01
CA ASP A 569 -32.37 7.08 -55.42
C ASP A 569 -33.02 5.70 -55.58
N THR A 570 -33.86 5.28 -54.61
CA THR A 570 -35.35 5.30 -54.71
C THR A 570 -36.03 4.54 -53.56
N ALA A 571 -37.23 5.03 -53.21
CA ALA A 571 -38.10 4.63 -52.12
C ALA A 571 -38.82 3.26 -52.32
N VAL A 572 -39.40 2.72 -51.23
CA VAL A 572 -40.84 2.37 -51.06
C VAL A 572 -41.06 1.28 -49.98
N LEU A 573 -41.89 1.65 -48.99
CA LEU A 573 -42.89 0.91 -48.18
C LEU A 573 -42.77 -0.61 -47.93
N GLY A 574 -42.99 -1.00 -46.66
CA GLY A 574 -43.32 -2.38 -46.31
C GLY A 574 -43.59 -2.61 -44.82
N SER A 575 -44.71 -2.09 -44.31
CA SER A 575 -45.33 -2.47 -43.03
C SER A 575 -45.63 -3.97 -42.97
N THR A 576 -45.37 -4.63 -41.84
CA THR A 576 -46.20 -5.74 -41.35
C THR A 576 -46.12 -5.85 -39.83
N SER A 577 -47.27 -6.16 -39.26
CA SER A 577 -47.67 -6.09 -37.87
C SER A 577 -47.86 -7.48 -37.27
N LEU A 578 -47.48 -7.63 -35.98
CA LEU A 578 -48.12 -8.45 -34.91
C LEU A 578 -48.17 -9.99 -35.07
N PRO A 579 -48.50 -10.79 -34.03
CA PRO A 579 -48.87 -10.44 -32.64
C PRO A 579 -48.17 -11.25 -31.52
N GLU A 580 -48.38 -10.74 -30.29
CA GLU A 580 -48.31 -11.46 -29.01
C GLU A 580 -49.32 -12.62 -28.92
N GLY A 581 -49.04 -13.60 -28.07
CA GLY A 581 -49.97 -14.64 -27.66
C GLY A 581 -49.43 -15.44 -26.47
N ASP A 582 -50.12 -15.29 -25.33
CA ASP A 582 -49.84 -15.80 -23.99
C ASP A 582 -49.77 -17.33 -23.83
N ALA A 583 -48.99 -17.75 -22.81
CA ALA A 583 -49.33 -18.79 -21.83
C ALA A 583 -48.53 -18.60 -20.53
#